data_AF-W0RMK5-F1
#
_entry.id   AF-W0RMK5-F1
#
_cell.length_a   1.000
_cell.length_b   1.000
_cell.length_c   1.000
_cell.angle_alpha   90.00
_cell.angle_beta   90.00
_cell.angle_gamma   90.00
#
_symmetry.space_group_name_H-M   'P 1'
#
loop_
_entity.id
_entity.type
_entity.pdbx_description
1 polymer ?
#
loop_
_entity_poly.entity_id
_entity_poly.type
_entity_poly.pdbx_seq_one_letter_code
_entity_poly.pdbx_strand_id
1 'polypeptide(L)'
;MGAALLLAAATACAPHRGTVPEPGRFYAGRTYGSEAEFNPFTEIVNEGFDMLRTDFADRRILRFPYDVALGNVARSLARPDRAWKRFGLHYVVRGELLPLSLSAGGGGQWLPNYEFHLLGSGMISARMTEWYAWHGASHPALLSGVTMMSAHLLNEMIENGDSRLPNEDAVTDLYVFDVGGILLFRSARVQRLFSDRLELTNWPGQPSFDFARRTIENAGQQYVLRVPLPRTRRARLFYAFGVSTLGGVSIGRRGGTSVSIAAGADAVDNPVIDPATGRRTVVLRPNAGVFVDRGGSLLVSLVRTSQSDALLAANVYPGVVRVGGVSPGLFAQALRGGGVRLGLAAPLGVGIATAAR
;
A
#
# COMPACT_ATOMS: atom_id res chain seq x y z
N MET A 1 -21.28 3.81 13.27
CA MET A 1 -21.53 4.32 11.90
C MET A 1 -20.66 3.64 10.81
N GLY A 2 -19.91 2.56 11.08
CA GLY A 2 -19.04 1.91 10.09
C GLY A 2 -19.69 0.84 9.18
N ALA A 3 -20.89 0.34 9.51
CA ALA A 3 -21.53 -0.75 8.74
C ALA A 3 -22.32 -0.27 7.50
N ALA A 4 -22.70 1.01 7.44
CA ALA A 4 -23.57 1.52 6.38
C ALA A 4 -22.84 1.79 5.05
N LEU A 5 -21.54 2.10 5.08
CA LEU A 5 -20.73 2.31 3.87
C LEU A 5 -20.34 0.99 3.19
N LEU A 6 -20.11 -0.08 3.96
CA LEU A 6 -19.80 -1.41 3.42
C LEU A 6 -21.01 -2.09 2.76
N LEU A 7 -22.23 -1.84 3.28
CA LEU A 7 -23.46 -2.39 2.69
C LEU A 7 -23.84 -1.71 1.37
N ALA A 8 -23.56 -0.41 1.20
CA ALA A 8 -23.92 0.34 0.00
C ALA A 8 -23.09 -0.07 -1.24
N ALA A 9 -21.86 -0.57 -1.05
CA ALA A 9 -21.04 -1.10 -2.14
C ALA A 9 -21.55 -2.46 -2.65
N ALA A 10 -22.24 -3.24 -1.80
CA ALA A 10 -22.77 -4.56 -2.16
C ALA A 10 -24.09 -4.48 -2.96
N THR A 11 -24.89 -3.42 -2.80
CA THR A 11 -26.23 -3.31 -3.42
C THR A 11 -26.25 -2.68 -4.83
N ALA A 12 -25.12 -2.22 -5.35
CA ALA A 12 -25.04 -1.64 -6.71
C ALA A 12 -24.59 -2.65 -7.79
N CYS A 13 -24.50 -3.93 -7.47
CA CYS A 13 -24.17 -5.00 -8.42
C CYS A 13 -25.44 -5.60 -9.02
N ALA A 14 -26.19 -4.83 -9.82
CA ALA A 14 -27.09 -5.44 -10.77
C ALA A 14 -26.22 -6.00 -11.92
N PRO A 15 -26.22 -7.32 -12.19
CA PRO A 15 -25.37 -7.89 -13.22
C PRO A 15 -25.84 -7.38 -14.59
N HIS A 16 -25.13 -6.40 -15.14
CA HIS A 16 -25.30 -6.04 -16.53
C HIS A 16 -24.72 -7.20 -17.36
N ARG A 17 -25.61 -8.09 -17.84
CA ARG A 17 -25.25 -9.15 -18.77
C ARG A 17 -24.82 -8.51 -20.09
N GLY A 18 -23.51 -8.35 -20.29
CA GLY A 18 -22.97 -7.88 -21.55
C GLY A 18 -21.45 -7.86 -21.54
N THR A 19 -20.85 -8.79 -22.30
CA THR A 19 -19.42 -8.90 -22.66
C THR A 19 -18.43 -8.99 -21.50
N VAL A 20 -17.46 -9.91 -21.58
CA VAL A 20 -16.30 -9.88 -20.68
C VAL A 20 -15.64 -8.51 -20.87
N PRO A 21 -15.49 -7.69 -19.83
CA PRO A 21 -14.88 -6.38 -19.97
C PRO A 21 -13.48 -6.53 -20.56
N GLU A 22 -13.09 -5.64 -21.47
CA GLU A 22 -11.70 -5.59 -21.93
C GLU A 22 -10.77 -5.33 -20.73
N PRO A 23 -9.60 -5.99 -20.65
CA PRO A 23 -8.64 -5.71 -19.59
C PRO A 23 -8.30 -4.23 -19.49
N GLY A 24 -8.33 -3.71 -18.27
CA GLY A 24 -7.85 -2.37 -17.96
C GLY A 24 -6.33 -2.26 -18.09
N ARG A 25 -5.81 -1.05 -17.89
CA ARG A 25 -4.38 -0.77 -17.94
C ARG A 25 -3.64 -1.28 -16.72
N PHE A 26 -4.29 -1.27 -15.56
CA PHE A 26 -3.73 -1.65 -14.27
C PHE A 26 -4.43 -2.87 -13.66
N TYR A 27 -5.67 -3.16 -14.04
CA TYR A 27 -6.44 -4.33 -13.62
C TYR A 27 -6.89 -5.17 -14.83
N ALA A 28 -6.56 -6.45 -14.85
CA ALA A 28 -6.81 -7.36 -15.96
C ALA A 28 -7.70 -8.57 -15.60
N GLY A 29 -8.32 -8.58 -14.42
CA GLY A 29 -9.19 -9.68 -13.96
C GLY A 29 -8.45 -11.01 -13.77
N ARG A 30 -7.16 -10.98 -13.41
CA ARG A 30 -6.33 -12.19 -13.27
C ARG A 30 -6.79 -13.05 -12.09
N THR A 31 -6.92 -14.36 -12.33
CA THR A 31 -7.27 -15.36 -11.31
C THR A 31 -6.05 -15.93 -10.56
N TYR A 32 -4.93 -15.21 -10.60
CA TYR A 32 -3.69 -15.60 -9.96
C TYR A 32 -2.92 -14.37 -9.48
N GLY A 33 -1.90 -14.64 -8.66
CA GLY A 33 -1.02 -13.65 -8.08
C GLY A 33 -1.74 -12.68 -7.16
N SER A 34 -1.07 -11.59 -6.81
CA SER A 34 -1.62 -10.52 -6.00
C SER A 34 -2.87 -9.85 -6.58
N GLU A 35 -3.15 -10.03 -7.87
CA GLU A 35 -4.36 -9.48 -8.49
C GLU A 35 -5.61 -10.31 -8.18
N ALA A 36 -5.46 -11.61 -7.95
CA ALA A 36 -6.57 -12.47 -7.55
C ALA A 36 -7.18 -12.08 -6.20
N GLU A 37 -6.41 -11.39 -5.35
CA GLU A 37 -6.82 -10.93 -4.03
C GLU A 37 -7.17 -9.43 -4.04
N PHE A 38 -6.94 -8.73 -5.16
CA PHE A 38 -7.18 -7.30 -5.25
C PHE A 38 -8.67 -7.00 -5.32
N ASN A 39 -9.18 -6.28 -4.31
CA ASN A 39 -10.55 -5.82 -4.21
C ASN A 39 -10.61 -4.61 -3.24
N PRO A 40 -11.74 -3.88 -3.16
CA PRO A 40 -11.83 -2.70 -2.29
C PRO A 40 -11.52 -2.96 -0.83
N PHE A 41 -11.91 -4.14 -0.31
CA PHE A 41 -11.70 -4.47 1.08
C PHE A 41 -10.22 -4.78 1.37
N THR A 42 -9.56 -5.58 0.53
CA THR A 42 -8.13 -5.86 0.69
C THR A 42 -7.28 -4.61 0.48
N GLU A 43 -7.70 -3.69 -0.38
CA GLU A 43 -7.04 -2.40 -0.54
C GLU A 43 -7.13 -1.56 0.74
N ILE A 44 -8.34 -1.37 1.29
CA ILE A 44 -8.53 -0.63 2.55
C ILE A 44 -7.69 -1.24 3.68
N VAL A 45 -7.60 -2.57 3.74
CA VAL A 45 -6.84 -3.24 4.79
C VAL A 45 -5.33 -3.16 4.56
N ASN A 46 -4.84 -3.36 3.34
CA ASN A 46 -3.41 -3.31 3.08
C ASN A 46 -2.85 -1.91 3.20
N GLU A 47 -3.51 -0.93 2.59
CA GLU A 47 -3.09 0.46 2.60
C GLU A 47 -3.41 1.11 3.95
N GLY A 48 -4.62 0.92 4.47
CA GLY A 48 -5.03 1.54 5.73
C GLY A 48 -4.32 1.04 6.98
N PHE A 49 -3.66 -0.12 6.90
CA PHE A 49 -2.82 -0.63 7.96
C PHE A 49 -1.34 -0.73 7.55
N ASP A 50 -0.89 -0.06 6.49
CA ASP A 50 0.50 -0.17 6.02
C ASP A 50 1.51 0.29 7.10
N MET A 51 1.13 1.30 7.88
CA MET A 51 1.95 1.81 9.00
C MET A 51 2.15 0.80 10.14
N LEU A 52 1.41 -0.32 10.18
CA LEU A 52 1.69 -1.44 11.10
C LEU A 52 3.02 -2.16 10.82
N ARG A 53 3.67 -1.83 9.72
CA ARG A 53 5.02 -2.30 9.38
C ARG A 53 6.11 -1.50 10.08
N THR A 54 5.79 -0.36 10.70
CA THR A 54 6.76 0.44 11.46
C THR A 54 6.88 -0.06 12.91
N ASP A 55 8.01 0.22 13.56
CA ASP A 55 8.37 -0.26 14.90
C ASP A 55 7.53 0.40 16.01
N PHE A 56 6.92 1.56 15.75
CA PHE A 56 6.10 2.27 16.72
C PHE A 56 4.63 1.80 16.75
N ALA A 57 4.18 1.05 15.73
CA ALA A 57 2.78 0.75 15.54
C ALA A 57 2.33 -0.53 16.27
N ASP A 58 1.16 -0.48 16.91
CA ASP A 58 0.55 -1.64 17.57
C ASP A 58 -0.39 -2.39 16.61
N ARG A 59 -0.08 -3.65 16.33
CA ARG A 59 -0.89 -4.50 15.45
C ARG A 59 -2.21 -4.96 16.05
N ARG A 60 -2.46 -4.70 17.32
CA ARG A 60 -3.71 -5.04 18.02
C ARG A 60 -4.80 -4.02 17.67
N ILE A 61 -5.26 -4.09 16.43
CA ILE A 61 -6.21 -3.12 15.85
C ILE A 61 -7.50 -2.98 16.67
N LEU A 62 -7.95 -4.03 17.37
CA LEU A 62 -9.16 -3.96 18.20
C LEU A 62 -9.00 -3.14 19.50
N ARG A 63 -7.77 -2.81 19.89
CA ARG A 63 -7.46 -1.96 21.06
C ARG A 63 -6.96 -0.58 20.65
N PHE A 64 -6.87 -0.32 19.35
CA PHE A 64 -6.38 0.94 18.82
C PHE A 64 -7.34 2.08 19.18
N PRO A 65 -6.84 3.27 19.60
CA PRO A 65 -7.68 4.39 20.03
C PRO A 65 -8.28 5.15 18.83
N TYR A 66 -9.12 4.47 18.05
CA TYR A 66 -9.68 4.98 16.80
C TYR A 66 -10.43 6.30 16.95
N ASP A 67 -11.10 6.51 18.08
CA ASP A 67 -11.83 7.74 18.38
C ASP A 67 -10.90 8.94 18.56
N VAL A 68 -9.78 8.75 19.26
CA VAL A 68 -8.75 9.78 19.45
C VAL A 68 -8.07 10.09 18.11
N ALA A 69 -7.62 9.04 17.42
CA ALA A 69 -6.93 9.15 16.13
C ALA A 69 -7.82 9.84 15.08
N LEU A 70 -9.05 9.35 14.88
CA LEU A 70 -10.00 9.95 13.94
C LEU A 70 -10.35 11.37 14.34
N GLY A 71 -10.59 11.61 15.63
CA GLY A 71 -10.86 12.95 16.13
C GLY A 71 -9.72 13.92 15.82
N ASN A 72 -8.48 13.45 15.88
CA ASN A 72 -7.32 14.29 15.58
C ASN A 72 -7.14 14.56 14.07
N VAL A 73 -7.22 13.52 13.24
CA VAL A 73 -7.17 13.67 11.79
C VAL A 73 -8.31 14.57 11.31
N ALA A 74 -9.54 14.34 11.75
CA ALA A 74 -10.70 15.15 11.37
C ALA A 74 -10.57 16.63 11.78
N ARG A 75 -10.05 16.91 12.99
CA ARG A 75 -9.79 18.31 13.42
C ARG A 75 -8.73 18.98 12.55
N SER A 76 -7.69 18.24 12.17
CA SER A 76 -6.61 18.74 11.32
C SER A 76 -7.15 19.08 9.92
N LEU A 77 -7.95 18.18 9.34
CA LEU A 77 -8.61 18.39 8.05
C LEU A 77 -9.66 19.52 8.05
N ALA A 78 -10.37 19.71 9.17
CA ALA A 78 -11.36 20.79 9.31
C ALA A 78 -10.71 22.17 9.50
N ARG A 79 -9.44 22.22 9.92
CA ARG A 79 -8.65 23.43 10.19
C ARG A 79 -7.23 23.29 9.61
N PRO A 80 -7.09 23.09 8.29
CA PRO A 80 -5.80 22.80 7.66
C PRO A 80 -4.81 23.96 7.84
N ASP A 81 -5.32 25.19 7.86
CA ASP A 81 -4.54 26.40 8.13
C ASP A 81 -3.86 26.38 9.51
N ARG A 82 -4.54 25.83 10.53
CA ARG A 82 -4.00 25.74 11.88
C ARG A 82 -2.95 24.63 11.99
N ALA A 83 -3.18 23.50 11.34
CA ALA A 83 -2.22 22.40 11.29
C ALA A 83 -0.91 22.87 10.64
N TRP A 84 -0.98 23.44 9.43
CA TRP A 84 0.19 23.93 8.72
C TRP A 84 0.89 25.12 9.40
N LYS A 85 0.15 26.07 9.98
CA LYS A 85 0.77 27.20 10.71
C LYS A 85 1.51 26.75 11.97
N ARG A 86 1.00 25.73 12.67
CA ARG A 86 1.64 25.18 13.87
C ARG A 86 2.96 24.50 13.51
N PHE A 87 2.97 23.67 12.47
CA PHE A 87 4.19 23.05 11.97
C PHE A 87 5.17 24.09 11.41
N GLY A 88 4.62 25.12 10.78
CA GLY A 88 5.34 26.21 10.14
C GLY A 88 5.26 26.07 8.63
N LEU A 89 4.60 27.03 7.97
CA LEU A 89 4.33 26.97 6.52
C LEU A 89 5.61 26.80 5.67
N HIS A 90 6.72 27.37 6.10
CA HIS A 90 8.01 27.19 5.44
C HIS A 90 8.45 25.72 5.42
N TYR A 91 8.25 25.02 6.53
CA TYR A 91 8.58 23.60 6.67
C TYR A 91 7.60 22.72 5.89
N VAL A 92 6.30 23.03 5.88
CA VAL A 92 5.35 22.33 5.01
C VAL A 92 5.78 22.43 3.55
N VAL A 93 6.09 23.64 3.07
CA VAL A 93 6.46 23.83 1.65
C VAL A 93 7.76 23.12 1.28
N ARG A 94 8.80 23.20 2.13
CA ARG A 94 10.12 22.61 1.81
C ARG A 94 10.28 21.15 2.20
N GLY A 95 9.56 20.72 3.22
CA GLY A 95 9.65 19.41 3.85
C GLY A 95 8.66 18.44 3.24
N GLU A 96 7.42 18.87 3.03
CA GLU A 96 6.29 18.03 2.61
C GLU A 96 5.90 18.21 1.14
N LEU A 97 5.83 19.45 0.66
CA LEU A 97 5.23 19.74 -0.66
C LEU A 97 6.23 19.74 -1.81
N LEU A 98 7.45 20.23 -1.61
CA LEU A 98 8.41 20.43 -2.69
C LEU A 98 9.69 19.64 -2.43
N PRO A 99 10.31 19.06 -3.47
CA PRO A 99 11.53 18.28 -3.37
C PRO A 99 12.78 19.16 -3.19
N LEU A 100 12.84 19.90 -2.08
CA LEU A 100 13.85 20.94 -1.87
C LEU A 100 14.92 20.56 -0.84
N SER A 101 14.77 19.44 -0.13
CA SER A 101 15.78 18.94 0.81
C SER A 101 15.73 17.42 0.95
N LEU A 102 16.91 16.80 1.08
CA LEU A 102 17.13 15.39 1.47
C LEU A 102 17.94 15.29 2.78
N SER A 103 18.04 16.38 3.56
CA SER A 103 18.93 16.42 4.72
C SER A 103 18.38 15.64 5.92
N ALA A 104 19.27 14.96 6.63
CA ALA A 104 18.94 14.16 7.82
C ALA A 104 18.43 14.99 9.03
N GLY A 105 18.58 16.32 9.00
CA GLY A 105 18.12 17.25 10.06
C GLY A 105 16.67 17.70 9.93
N GLY A 106 15.88 17.01 9.10
CA GLY A 106 14.55 17.40 8.66
C GLY A 106 14.55 17.77 7.18
N GLY A 107 13.97 16.89 6.37
CA GLY A 107 13.95 16.96 4.91
C GLY A 107 13.77 15.56 4.32
N GLY A 108 13.00 15.44 3.24
CA GLY A 108 12.73 14.16 2.58
C GLY A 108 11.34 13.57 2.81
N GLN A 109 10.49 14.18 3.64
CA GLN A 109 9.08 13.76 3.82
C GLN A 109 8.25 13.96 2.55
N TRP A 110 8.65 14.88 1.68
CA TRP A 110 8.10 14.97 0.33
C TRP A 110 8.25 13.66 -0.45
N LEU A 111 9.27 12.84 -0.18
CA LEU A 111 9.50 11.62 -0.95
C LEU A 111 8.34 10.63 -0.80
N PRO A 112 7.94 10.18 0.41
CA PRO A 112 6.74 9.36 0.57
C PRO A 112 5.49 10.04 0.02
N ASN A 113 5.34 11.36 0.16
CA ASN A 113 4.17 12.07 -0.38
C ASN A 113 4.04 11.98 -1.91
N TYR A 114 5.15 12.10 -2.63
CA TYR A 114 5.16 11.92 -4.08
C TYR A 114 5.09 10.45 -4.49
N GLU A 115 5.79 9.56 -3.79
CA GLU A 115 5.86 8.15 -4.14
C GLU A 115 4.55 7.44 -3.81
N PHE A 116 4.13 7.43 -2.54
CA PHE A 116 2.90 6.80 -2.11
C PHE A 116 1.68 7.60 -2.52
N HIS A 117 1.46 8.76 -1.90
CA HIS A 117 0.18 9.47 -1.97
C HIS A 117 -0.14 9.98 -3.38
N LEU A 118 0.87 10.45 -4.13
CA LEU A 118 0.65 10.93 -5.49
C LEU A 118 0.69 9.80 -6.54
N LEU A 119 1.82 9.10 -6.66
CA LEU A 119 2.03 8.13 -7.73
C LEU A 119 1.39 6.77 -7.43
N GLY A 120 1.63 6.23 -6.23
CA GLY A 120 1.08 4.97 -5.76
C GLY A 120 -0.44 5.01 -5.73
N SER A 121 -1.01 5.90 -4.92
CA SER A 121 -2.46 6.00 -4.73
C SER A 121 -3.19 6.49 -5.98
N GLY A 122 -2.55 7.33 -6.79
CA GLY A 122 -3.06 7.67 -8.11
C GLY A 122 -3.21 6.44 -9.02
N MET A 123 -2.18 5.60 -9.07
CA MET A 123 -2.22 4.35 -9.83
C MET A 123 -3.27 3.38 -9.28
N ILE A 124 -3.36 3.19 -7.95
CA ILE A 124 -4.40 2.35 -7.36
C ILE A 124 -5.79 2.90 -7.62
N SER A 125 -5.99 4.22 -7.58
CA SER A 125 -7.27 4.84 -7.92
C SER A 125 -7.69 4.48 -9.35
N ALA A 126 -6.76 4.51 -10.32
CA ALA A 126 -7.04 4.01 -11.66
C ALA A 126 -7.35 2.51 -11.67
N ARG A 127 -6.53 1.68 -11.01
CA ARG A 127 -6.71 0.22 -10.90
C ARG A 127 -8.04 -0.17 -10.25
N MET A 128 -8.44 0.52 -9.19
CA MET A 128 -9.68 0.30 -8.44
C MET A 128 -10.90 0.77 -9.25
N THR A 129 -10.76 1.84 -10.03
CA THR A 129 -11.78 2.24 -11.01
C THR A 129 -12.00 1.15 -12.05
N GLU A 130 -10.92 0.56 -12.58
CA GLU A 130 -10.98 -0.56 -13.51
C GLU A 130 -11.58 -1.82 -12.85
N TRP A 131 -11.26 -2.10 -11.58
CA TRP A 131 -11.87 -3.18 -10.82
C TRP A 131 -13.39 -3.00 -10.66
N TYR A 132 -13.85 -1.82 -10.25
CA TYR A 132 -15.28 -1.55 -10.10
C TYR A 132 -16.01 -1.63 -11.45
N ALA A 133 -15.40 -1.12 -12.53
CA ALA A 133 -15.95 -1.24 -13.87
C ALA A 133 -16.04 -2.70 -14.33
N TRP A 134 -15.00 -3.49 -14.07
CA TRP A 134 -14.96 -4.92 -14.37
C TRP A 134 -16.10 -5.68 -13.67
N HIS A 135 -16.45 -5.27 -12.46
CA HIS A 135 -17.54 -5.85 -11.66
C HIS A 135 -18.90 -5.16 -11.85
N GLY A 136 -19.05 -4.33 -12.89
CA GLY A 136 -20.34 -3.76 -13.29
C GLY A 136 -20.87 -2.65 -12.38
N ALA A 137 -20.03 -2.02 -11.57
CA ALA A 137 -20.45 -0.92 -10.71
C ALA A 137 -20.87 0.30 -11.53
N SER A 138 -21.96 0.98 -11.13
CA SER A 138 -22.51 2.10 -11.90
C SER A 138 -21.65 3.38 -11.85
N HIS A 139 -20.85 3.57 -10.80
CA HIS A 139 -20.00 4.75 -10.62
C HIS A 139 -18.56 4.37 -10.22
N PRO A 140 -17.79 3.70 -11.09
CA PRO A 140 -16.50 3.11 -10.71
C PRO A 140 -15.48 4.12 -10.16
N ALA A 141 -15.42 5.32 -10.74
CA ALA A 141 -14.48 6.36 -10.32
C ALA A 141 -14.83 6.93 -8.93
N LEU A 142 -16.11 7.14 -8.64
CA LEU A 142 -16.58 7.62 -7.34
C LEU A 142 -16.31 6.58 -6.25
N LEU A 143 -16.66 5.32 -6.51
CA LEU A 143 -16.43 4.22 -5.57
C LEU A 143 -14.94 3.98 -5.32
N SER A 144 -14.12 4.11 -6.36
CA SER A 144 -12.66 4.12 -6.23
C SER A 144 -12.19 5.26 -5.33
N GLY A 145 -12.67 6.50 -5.54
CA GLY A 145 -12.35 7.63 -4.66
C GLY A 145 -12.72 7.36 -3.20
N VAL A 146 -13.92 6.84 -2.93
CA VAL A 146 -14.35 6.46 -1.57
C VAL A 146 -13.45 5.39 -0.96
N THR A 147 -13.07 4.39 -1.75
CA THR A 147 -12.18 3.30 -1.30
C THR A 147 -10.81 3.85 -0.91
N MET A 148 -10.20 4.65 -1.79
CA MET A 148 -8.88 5.25 -1.55
C MET A 148 -8.89 6.18 -0.33
N MET A 149 -9.86 7.10 -0.26
CA MET A 149 -9.93 8.02 0.88
C MET A 149 -10.20 7.31 2.20
N SER A 150 -10.95 6.19 2.18
CA SER A 150 -11.16 5.37 3.38
C SER A 150 -9.87 4.67 3.81
N ALA A 151 -9.11 4.14 2.85
CA ALA A 151 -7.85 3.48 3.09
C ALA A 151 -6.82 4.45 3.69
N HIS A 152 -6.60 5.60 3.08
CA HIS A 152 -5.62 6.57 3.57
C HIS A 152 -6.06 7.23 4.88
N LEU A 153 -7.36 7.54 5.06
CA LEU A 153 -7.84 8.04 6.35
C LEU A 153 -7.52 7.05 7.47
N LEU A 154 -7.69 5.74 7.21
CA LEU A 154 -7.32 4.71 8.17
C LEU A 154 -5.81 4.66 8.39
N ASN A 155 -5.00 4.79 7.33
CA ASN A 155 -3.55 4.86 7.45
C ASN A 155 -3.10 6.04 8.34
N GLU A 156 -3.64 7.24 8.09
CA GLU A 156 -3.41 8.44 8.89
C GLU A 156 -3.80 8.25 10.35
N MET A 157 -4.91 7.55 10.60
CA MET A 157 -5.31 7.23 11.95
C MET A 157 -4.26 6.34 12.63
N ILE A 158 -3.78 5.30 11.96
CA ILE A 158 -2.75 4.39 12.50
C ILE A 158 -1.43 5.13 12.77
N GLU A 159 -0.97 5.96 11.85
CA GLU A 159 0.25 6.76 12.01
C GLU A 159 0.14 7.75 13.18
N ASN A 160 -1.04 8.36 13.35
CA ASN A 160 -1.22 9.40 14.35
C ASN A 160 -1.41 8.85 15.78
N GLY A 161 -1.90 7.61 15.91
CA GLY A 161 -2.02 6.94 17.21
C GLY A 161 -2.93 7.68 18.19
N ASP A 162 -2.43 7.90 19.40
CA ASP A 162 -3.13 8.63 20.47
C ASP A 162 -2.83 10.13 20.50
N SER A 163 -2.10 10.65 19.50
CA SER A 163 -1.76 12.06 19.43
C SER A 163 -3.02 12.93 19.33
N ARG A 164 -2.97 14.07 20.03
CA ARG A 164 -4.03 15.09 20.01
C ARG A 164 -3.56 16.41 19.38
N LEU A 165 -2.35 16.40 18.82
CA LEU A 165 -1.76 17.57 18.19
C LEU A 165 -2.24 17.66 16.74
N PRO A 166 -2.58 18.87 16.22
CA PRO A 166 -2.87 19.03 14.80
C PRO A 166 -1.76 18.39 13.95
N ASN A 167 -2.17 17.62 12.95
CA ASN A 167 -1.28 16.87 12.06
C ASN A 167 -1.24 17.53 10.69
N GLU A 168 -0.13 18.16 10.34
CA GLU A 168 0.15 18.71 9.01
C GLU A 168 0.24 17.64 7.93
N ASP A 169 0.71 16.45 8.30
CA ASP A 169 1.02 15.33 7.39
C ASP A 169 -0.29 14.84 6.75
N ALA A 170 -1.23 14.42 7.60
CA ALA A 170 -2.59 14.04 7.20
C ALA A 170 -3.31 15.08 6.32
N VAL A 171 -3.08 16.37 6.54
CA VAL A 171 -3.66 17.43 5.69
C VAL A 171 -2.98 17.45 4.33
N THR A 172 -1.66 17.34 4.31
CA THR A 172 -0.86 17.37 3.09
C THR A 172 -1.13 16.15 2.24
N ASP A 173 -1.19 14.97 2.83
CA ASP A 173 -1.47 13.71 2.15
C ASP A 173 -2.89 13.68 1.59
N LEU A 174 -3.89 13.83 2.47
CA LEU A 174 -5.28 13.64 2.08
C LEU A 174 -5.81 14.75 1.15
N TYR A 175 -5.35 16.00 1.26
CA TYR A 175 -5.86 17.11 0.42
C TYR A 175 -5.00 17.41 -0.79
N VAL A 176 -3.67 17.23 -0.72
CA VAL A 176 -2.78 17.61 -1.81
C VAL A 176 -2.41 16.40 -2.64
N PHE A 177 -1.78 15.41 -2.02
CA PHE A 177 -1.14 14.33 -2.76
C PHE A 177 -2.13 13.25 -3.19
N ASP A 178 -3.04 12.83 -2.32
CA ASP A 178 -4.06 11.82 -2.64
C ASP A 178 -5.05 12.31 -3.68
N VAL A 179 -5.65 13.47 -3.44
CA VAL A 179 -6.55 14.12 -4.40
C VAL A 179 -5.80 14.42 -5.69
N GLY A 180 -4.57 14.94 -5.59
CA GLY A 180 -3.69 15.18 -6.72
C GLY A 180 -3.44 13.91 -7.53
N GLY A 181 -3.15 12.78 -6.88
CA GLY A 181 -2.84 11.50 -7.48
C GLY A 181 -4.06 10.91 -8.17
N ILE A 182 -5.21 10.92 -7.49
CA ILE A 182 -6.50 10.51 -8.04
C ILE A 182 -6.81 11.29 -9.32
N LEU A 183 -6.65 12.62 -9.29
CA LEU A 183 -6.93 13.49 -10.45
C LEU A 183 -5.89 13.29 -11.57
N LEU A 184 -4.61 13.21 -11.23
CA LEU A 184 -3.50 13.02 -12.16
C LEU A 184 -3.70 11.73 -12.98
N PHE A 185 -4.08 10.64 -12.32
CA PHE A 185 -4.33 9.36 -12.96
C PHE A 185 -5.69 9.25 -13.65
N ARG A 186 -6.52 10.30 -13.69
CA ARG A 186 -7.63 10.39 -14.66
C ARG A 186 -7.15 10.71 -16.08
N SER A 187 -5.91 11.19 -16.21
CA SER A 187 -5.30 11.43 -17.52
C SER A 187 -4.89 10.12 -18.19
N ALA A 188 -5.50 9.80 -19.33
CA ALA A 188 -5.11 8.64 -20.14
C ALA A 188 -3.63 8.69 -20.60
N ARG A 189 -3.02 9.89 -20.69
CA ARG A 189 -1.59 10.04 -21.00
C ARG A 189 -0.71 9.59 -19.84
N VAL A 190 -1.07 9.96 -18.61
CA VAL A 190 -0.38 9.53 -17.39
C VAL A 190 -0.53 8.03 -17.24
N GLN A 191 -1.75 7.52 -17.36
CA GLN A 191 -1.99 6.07 -17.29
C GLN A 191 -1.15 5.31 -18.31
N ARG A 192 -1.09 5.74 -19.58
CA ARG A 192 -0.21 5.14 -20.61
C ARG A 192 1.26 5.19 -20.25
N LEU A 193 1.74 6.31 -19.72
CA LEU A 193 3.13 6.43 -19.30
C LEU A 193 3.47 5.37 -18.24
N PHE A 194 2.62 5.25 -17.22
CA PHE A 194 2.86 4.35 -16.11
C PHE A 194 2.51 2.89 -16.39
N SER A 195 1.48 2.58 -17.18
CA SER A 195 1.12 1.20 -17.54
C SER A 195 2.03 0.63 -18.61
N ASP A 196 2.31 1.41 -19.66
CA ASP A 196 2.90 0.87 -20.90
C ASP A 196 4.42 1.10 -20.96
N ARG A 197 4.91 2.23 -20.41
CA ARG A 197 6.34 2.60 -20.52
C ARG A 197 7.15 2.35 -19.26
N LEU A 198 6.56 2.57 -18.08
CA LEU A 198 7.24 2.44 -16.79
C LEU A 198 6.74 1.26 -15.95
N GLU A 199 5.77 0.49 -16.45
CA GLU A 199 5.22 -0.73 -15.82
C GLU A 199 4.99 -0.59 -14.30
N LEU A 200 4.33 0.50 -13.88
CA LEU A 200 3.93 0.72 -12.49
C LEU A 200 2.79 -0.22 -12.09
N THR A 201 2.96 -0.89 -10.96
CA THR A 201 1.96 -1.79 -10.37
C THR A 201 2.07 -1.79 -8.85
N ASN A 202 1.21 -2.54 -8.17
CA ASN A 202 1.30 -2.79 -6.74
C ASN A 202 1.30 -4.29 -6.41
N TRP A 203 2.06 -4.58 -5.35
CA TRP A 203 2.27 -5.88 -4.73
C TRP A 203 1.83 -5.80 -3.26
N PRO A 204 0.51 -5.83 -3.01
CA PRO A 204 -0.03 -5.77 -1.66
C PRO A 204 0.32 -7.04 -0.88
N GLY A 205 0.37 -6.93 0.44
CA GLY A 205 0.45 -8.06 1.34
C GLY A 205 -0.79 -8.96 1.29
N GLN A 206 -0.72 -10.06 2.04
CA GLN A 206 -1.83 -10.99 2.24
C GLN A 206 -2.35 -10.81 3.67
N PRO A 207 -3.15 -9.76 3.93
CA PRO A 207 -3.51 -9.37 5.29
C PRO A 207 -4.26 -10.52 5.95
N SER A 208 -3.89 -10.85 7.18
CA SER A 208 -4.46 -11.99 7.90
C SER A 208 -4.59 -11.70 9.38
N PHE A 209 -5.66 -12.17 10.00
CA PHE A 209 -5.90 -11.94 11.42
C PHE A 209 -5.42 -13.13 12.27
N ASP A 210 -4.60 -12.87 13.27
CA ASP A 210 -4.27 -13.83 14.33
C ASP A 210 -5.26 -13.64 15.48
N PHE A 211 -6.21 -14.57 15.62
CA PHE A 211 -7.25 -14.49 16.65
C PHE A 211 -6.73 -14.66 18.08
N ALA A 212 -5.64 -15.41 18.27
CA ALA A 212 -5.07 -15.64 19.59
C ALA A 212 -4.37 -14.37 20.10
N ARG A 213 -3.64 -13.69 19.22
CA ARG A 213 -2.92 -12.44 19.54
C ARG A 213 -3.78 -11.19 19.34
N ARG A 214 -4.90 -11.33 18.63
CA ARG A 214 -5.79 -10.25 18.19
C ARG A 214 -5.05 -9.21 17.36
N THR A 215 -4.14 -9.66 16.50
CA THR A 215 -3.32 -8.83 15.63
C THR A 215 -3.70 -9.03 14.17
N ILE A 216 -3.52 -7.98 13.36
CA ILE A 216 -3.46 -8.13 11.91
C ILE A 216 -2.00 -8.29 11.48
N GLU A 217 -1.77 -9.19 10.55
CA GLU A 217 -0.45 -9.63 10.12
C GLU A 217 -0.35 -9.59 8.60
N ASN A 218 0.86 -9.36 8.10
CA ASN A 218 1.18 -9.38 6.67
C ASN A 218 0.30 -8.46 5.81
N ALA A 219 -0.29 -7.43 6.43
CA ALA A 219 -0.91 -6.30 5.75
C ALA A 219 0.18 -5.33 5.31
N GLY A 220 0.03 -4.77 4.12
CA GLY A 220 0.87 -3.68 3.66
C GLY A 220 0.76 -3.45 2.17
N GLN A 221 1.23 -2.30 1.72
CA GLN A 221 1.30 -1.93 0.33
C GLN A 221 2.76 -1.79 -0.12
N GLN A 222 3.03 -2.27 -1.32
CA GLN A 222 4.29 -2.01 -1.99
C GLN A 222 4.00 -1.70 -3.44
N TYR A 223 4.53 -0.59 -3.93
CA TYR A 223 4.48 -0.22 -5.33
C TYR A 223 5.75 -0.66 -6.03
N VAL A 224 5.64 -0.97 -7.31
CA VAL A 224 6.75 -1.39 -8.16
C VAL A 224 6.70 -0.65 -9.47
N LEU A 225 7.79 0.03 -9.78
CA LEU A 225 8.06 0.66 -11.06
C LEU A 225 9.14 -0.13 -11.79
N ARG A 226 8.95 -0.37 -13.09
CA ARG A 226 9.98 -1.01 -13.91
C ARG A 226 10.26 -0.25 -15.18
N VAL A 227 11.50 0.18 -15.34
CA VAL A 227 11.92 0.93 -16.51
C VAL A 227 12.63 -0.03 -17.48
N PRO A 228 12.11 -0.24 -18.70
CA PRO A 228 12.78 -1.07 -19.71
C PRO A 228 14.19 -0.55 -19.98
N LEU A 229 15.18 -1.45 -19.94
CA LEU A 229 16.56 -1.06 -20.26
C LEU A 229 16.74 -0.94 -21.78
N PRO A 230 17.46 0.09 -22.25
CA PRO A 230 17.78 0.19 -23.67
C PRO A 230 18.59 -1.04 -24.10
N ARG A 231 18.34 -1.53 -25.32
CA ARG A 231 19.05 -2.67 -25.96
C ARG A 231 18.69 -4.07 -25.47
N THR A 232 17.69 -4.23 -24.60
CA THR A 232 17.18 -5.55 -24.20
C THR A 232 15.66 -5.55 -24.09
N ARG A 233 15.05 -6.66 -24.52
CA ARG A 233 13.60 -6.89 -24.37
C ARG A 233 13.24 -7.61 -23.08
N ARG A 234 14.24 -8.02 -22.29
CA ARG A 234 14.05 -8.87 -21.10
C ARG A 234 14.37 -8.17 -19.80
N ALA A 235 15.39 -7.31 -19.76
CA ALA A 235 15.83 -6.69 -18.52
C ALA A 235 15.19 -5.31 -18.32
N ARG A 236 14.86 -5.01 -17.07
CA ARG A 236 14.29 -3.75 -16.62
C ARG A 236 15.00 -3.31 -15.34
N LEU A 237 15.19 -2.00 -15.17
CA LEU A 237 15.43 -1.47 -13.84
C LEU A 237 14.19 -1.75 -12.99
N PHE A 238 14.41 -2.14 -11.74
CA PHE A 238 13.37 -2.41 -10.78
C PHE A 238 13.50 -1.40 -9.65
N TYR A 239 12.40 -0.74 -9.33
CA TYR A 239 12.29 0.14 -8.17
C TYR A 239 11.02 -0.19 -7.44
N ALA A 240 11.12 -0.64 -6.19
CA ALA A 240 9.98 -0.78 -5.31
C ALA A 240 10.00 0.35 -4.28
N PHE A 241 8.86 0.99 -4.09
CA PHE A 241 8.65 2.05 -3.11
C PHE A 241 7.36 1.80 -2.34
N GLY A 242 7.30 2.32 -1.13
CA GLY A 242 6.49 1.79 -0.05
C GLY A 242 7.19 2.07 1.28
N VAL A 243 6.78 1.40 2.36
CA VAL A 243 7.54 1.46 3.64
C VAL A 243 8.97 0.94 3.40
N SER A 244 9.15 0.14 2.36
CA SER A 244 10.44 -0.27 1.83
C SER A 244 10.78 0.49 0.54
N THR A 245 12.02 0.94 0.41
CA THR A 245 12.60 1.45 -0.84
C THR A 245 13.66 0.49 -1.32
N LEU A 246 13.43 -0.21 -2.44
CA LEU A 246 14.34 -1.23 -3.00
C LEU A 246 14.69 -0.92 -4.45
N GLY A 247 15.99 -0.92 -4.76
CA GLY A 247 16.50 -0.83 -6.12
C GLY A 247 17.03 -2.18 -6.61
N GLY A 248 16.85 -2.49 -7.89
CA GLY A 248 17.30 -3.76 -8.43
C GLY A 248 17.09 -3.93 -9.93
N VAL A 249 17.02 -5.20 -10.34
CA VAL A 249 16.82 -5.59 -11.74
C VAL A 249 15.71 -6.63 -11.83
N SER A 250 14.88 -6.51 -12.85
CA SER A 250 13.87 -7.50 -13.23
C SER A 250 14.19 -8.12 -14.59
N ILE A 251 14.16 -9.46 -14.66
CA ILE A 251 14.45 -10.24 -15.87
C ILE A 251 13.20 -11.01 -16.30
N GLY A 252 12.65 -10.62 -17.45
CA GLY A 252 11.53 -11.29 -18.09
C GLY A 252 11.90 -12.64 -18.71
N ARG A 253 10.96 -13.58 -18.61
CA ARG A 253 10.98 -14.95 -19.13
C ARG A 253 9.79 -15.18 -20.06
N ARG A 254 9.70 -16.39 -20.65
CA ARG A 254 8.56 -16.79 -21.50
C ARG A 254 7.24 -16.74 -20.70
N GLY A 255 6.13 -16.46 -21.38
CA GLY A 255 4.79 -16.42 -20.77
C GLY A 255 4.54 -15.22 -19.85
N GLY A 256 5.29 -14.12 -20.02
CA GLY A 256 5.09 -12.89 -19.23
C GLY A 256 5.56 -12.98 -17.78
N THR A 257 6.28 -14.04 -17.41
CA THR A 257 6.85 -14.21 -16.06
C THR A 257 8.12 -13.39 -15.93
N SER A 258 8.35 -12.78 -14.77
CA SER A 258 9.55 -12.00 -14.46
C SER A 258 10.12 -12.44 -13.11
N VAL A 259 11.45 -12.41 -12.99
CA VAL A 259 12.16 -12.60 -11.73
C VAL A 259 12.90 -11.31 -11.41
N SER A 260 12.67 -10.77 -10.22
CA SER A 260 13.28 -9.52 -9.77
C SER A 260 14.10 -9.76 -8.51
N ILE A 261 15.30 -9.16 -8.45
CA ILE A 261 16.16 -9.15 -7.26
C ILE A 261 16.43 -7.70 -6.92
N ALA A 262 16.25 -7.33 -5.67
CA ALA A 262 16.42 -5.96 -5.21
C ALA A 262 16.96 -5.86 -3.79
N ALA A 263 17.61 -4.75 -3.48
CA ALA A 263 18.10 -4.40 -2.15
C ALA A 263 17.92 -2.91 -1.90
N GLY A 264 17.85 -2.53 -0.62
CA GLY A 264 17.64 -1.15 -0.20
C GLY A 264 17.36 -1.08 1.29
N ALA A 265 16.34 -0.33 1.69
CA ALA A 265 16.03 -0.11 3.10
C ALA A 265 14.52 -0.07 3.41
N ASP A 266 14.17 -0.43 4.64
CA ASP A 266 12.88 -0.18 5.29
C ASP A 266 12.95 1.13 6.08
N ALA A 267 11.94 1.99 5.93
CA ALA A 267 11.60 3.06 6.87
C ALA A 267 10.91 2.44 8.09
N VAL A 268 11.71 2.04 9.08
CA VAL A 268 11.22 1.24 10.22
C VAL A 268 10.72 2.10 11.37
N ASP A 269 11.11 3.36 11.46
CA ASP A 269 10.74 4.25 12.56
C ASP A 269 10.72 5.71 12.07
N ASN A 270 9.91 6.54 12.72
CA ASN A 270 9.71 7.95 12.39
C ASN A 270 9.82 8.84 13.65
N PRO A 271 10.96 8.85 14.37
CA PRO A 271 11.08 9.54 15.64
C PRO A 271 10.88 11.06 15.51
N VAL A 272 10.21 11.65 16.50
CA VAL A 272 10.04 13.09 16.64
C VAL A 272 11.38 13.74 17.01
N ILE A 273 11.88 14.61 16.12
CA ILE A 273 13.12 15.38 16.30
C ILE A 273 12.86 16.80 16.82
N ASP A 274 11.62 17.28 16.79
CA ASP A 274 11.20 18.53 17.42
C ASP A 274 9.80 18.37 18.06
N PRO A 275 9.72 18.28 19.40
CA PRO A 275 8.45 18.10 20.11
C PRO A 275 7.48 19.28 20.01
N ALA A 276 7.97 20.51 19.76
CA ALA A 276 7.11 21.69 19.71
C ALA A 276 6.27 21.71 18.42
N THR A 277 6.93 21.38 17.31
CA THR A 277 6.32 21.34 15.98
C THR A 277 5.74 19.97 15.65
N GLY A 278 6.24 18.90 16.25
CA GLY A 278 5.90 17.51 15.92
C GLY A 278 6.78 16.91 14.83
N ARG A 279 7.80 17.65 14.34
CA ARG A 279 8.64 17.24 13.21
C ARG A 279 9.34 15.92 13.46
N ARG A 280 9.34 15.05 12.44
CA ARG A 280 9.92 13.70 12.48
C ARG A 280 11.06 13.52 11.49
N THR A 281 11.85 12.45 11.68
CA THR A 281 12.87 11.97 10.74
C THR A 281 12.71 10.47 10.54
N VAL A 282 13.21 9.93 9.44
CA VAL A 282 13.10 8.49 9.12
C VAL A 282 14.34 7.72 9.56
N VAL A 283 14.13 6.55 10.18
CA VAL A 283 15.19 5.58 10.45
C VAL A 283 15.13 4.49 9.38
N LEU A 284 16.20 4.40 8.58
CA LEU A 284 16.34 3.42 7.52
C LEU A 284 17.14 2.19 7.99
N ARG A 285 16.64 0.99 7.74
CA ARG A 285 17.37 -0.26 8.00
C ARG A 285 17.42 -1.18 6.76
N PRO A 286 18.48 -1.97 6.55
CA PRO A 286 18.66 -2.74 5.31
C PRO A 286 17.51 -3.73 5.01
N ASN A 287 17.10 -3.81 3.75
CA ASN A 287 16.14 -4.78 3.23
C ASN A 287 16.65 -5.37 1.90
N ALA A 288 16.34 -6.63 1.63
CA ALA A 288 16.52 -7.23 0.31
C ALA A 288 15.41 -8.24 0.00
N GLY A 289 15.12 -8.43 -1.28
CA GLY A 289 14.10 -9.38 -1.70
C GLY A 289 14.30 -9.98 -3.07
N VAL A 290 13.67 -11.13 -3.26
CA VAL A 290 13.51 -11.83 -4.54
C VAL A 290 12.01 -11.98 -4.82
N PHE A 291 11.62 -11.67 -6.04
CA PHE A 291 10.21 -11.61 -6.44
C PHE A 291 10.01 -12.34 -7.76
N VAL A 292 8.91 -13.07 -7.87
CA VAL A 292 8.46 -13.71 -9.11
C VAL A 292 7.05 -13.24 -9.39
N ASP A 293 6.83 -12.63 -10.54
CA ASP A 293 5.52 -12.15 -10.97
C ASP A 293 5.20 -12.66 -12.38
N ARG A 294 3.92 -12.60 -12.76
CA ARG A 294 3.47 -12.85 -14.13
C ARG A 294 2.54 -11.74 -14.57
N GLY A 295 2.94 -11.02 -15.61
CA GLY A 295 2.20 -9.86 -16.11
C GLY A 295 2.04 -8.75 -15.08
N GLY A 296 3.02 -8.56 -14.17
CA GLY A 296 2.95 -7.57 -13.09
C GLY A 296 2.26 -8.06 -11.82
N SER A 297 1.50 -9.16 -11.87
CA SER A 297 0.88 -9.74 -10.68
C SER A 297 1.84 -10.67 -9.93
N LEU A 298 2.14 -10.35 -8.66
CA LEU A 298 3.13 -11.05 -7.86
C LEU A 298 2.66 -12.47 -7.54
N LEU A 299 3.50 -13.46 -7.83
CA LEU A 299 3.23 -14.87 -7.57
C LEU A 299 3.91 -15.33 -6.27
N VAL A 300 5.18 -14.96 -6.11
CA VAL A 300 6.01 -15.35 -4.97
C VAL A 300 6.93 -14.20 -4.58
N SER A 301 7.08 -13.96 -3.28
CA SER A 301 8.14 -13.10 -2.76
C SER A 301 8.87 -13.76 -1.60
N LEU A 302 10.16 -13.45 -1.49
CA LEU A 302 10.99 -13.74 -0.33
C LEU A 302 11.75 -12.47 0.02
N VAL A 303 11.47 -11.91 1.19
CA VAL A 303 11.98 -10.60 1.62
C VAL A 303 12.64 -10.74 2.98
N ARG A 304 13.91 -10.36 3.07
CA ARG A 304 14.58 -10.10 4.34
C ARG A 304 14.22 -8.67 4.75
N THR A 305 13.41 -8.55 5.79
CA THR A 305 12.95 -7.26 6.30
C THR A 305 13.73 -6.86 7.56
N SER A 306 13.73 -5.56 7.85
CA SER A 306 14.27 -4.96 9.08
C SER A 306 13.20 -4.54 10.09
N GLN A 307 11.93 -4.88 9.83
CA GLN A 307 10.82 -4.71 10.78
C GLN A 307 11.12 -5.43 12.10
N SER A 308 10.67 -4.87 13.23
CA SER A 308 10.97 -5.35 14.59
C SER A 308 10.53 -6.78 14.90
N ASP A 309 9.51 -7.31 14.22
CA ASP A 309 8.92 -8.61 14.57
C ASP A 309 9.39 -9.76 13.66
N ALA A 310 9.61 -9.48 12.38
CA ALA A 310 9.99 -10.46 11.37
C ALA A 310 11.42 -10.25 10.85
N LEU A 311 12.13 -11.34 10.60
CA LEU A 311 13.45 -11.35 9.95
C LEU A 311 13.33 -11.63 8.45
N LEU A 312 12.43 -12.54 8.10
CA LEU A 312 12.24 -13.05 6.75
C LEU A 312 10.76 -13.26 6.53
N ALA A 313 10.23 -12.81 5.39
CA ALA A 313 8.85 -12.99 4.98
C ALA A 313 8.81 -13.66 3.60
N ALA A 314 8.05 -14.75 3.51
CA ALA A 314 7.78 -15.45 2.26
C ALA A 314 6.27 -15.38 1.97
N ASN A 315 5.91 -14.99 0.76
CA ASN A 315 4.53 -14.97 0.29
C ASN A 315 4.40 -15.83 -0.97
N VAL A 316 3.31 -16.59 -1.05
CA VAL A 316 2.89 -17.36 -2.23
C VAL A 316 1.43 -17.03 -2.48
N TYR A 317 1.16 -16.31 -3.56
CA TYR A 317 -0.17 -15.79 -3.86
C TYR A 317 -1.05 -16.85 -4.57
N PRO A 318 -2.38 -16.62 -4.65
CA PRO A 318 -3.30 -17.50 -5.36
C PRO A 318 -2.84 -17.83 -6.78
N GLY A 319 -3.26 -18.99 -7.28
CA GLY A 319 -2.91 -19.51 -8.59
C GLY A 319 -1.55 -20.23 -8.66
N VAL A 320 -0.70 -20.13 -7.63
CA VAL A 320 0.58 -20.86 -7.54
C VAL A 320 0.38 -22.26 -6.97
N VAL A 321 -0.30 -22.35 -5.81
CA VAL A 321 -0.65 -23.61 -5.16
C VAL A 321 -2.13 -23.88 -5.38
N ARG A 322 -2.45 -25.11 -5.80
CA ARG A 322 -3.84 -25.57 -5.97
C ARG A 322 -4.05 -26.86 -5.19
N VAL A 323 -5.05 -26.85 -4.32
CA VAL A 323 -5.45 -28.02 -3.54
C VAL A 323 -6.93 -28.26 -3.82
N GLY A 324 -7.23 -29.31 -4.59
CA GLY A 324 -8.58 -29.50 -5.12
C GLY A 324 -9.01 -28.32 -6.01
N GLY A 325 -10.21 -27.80 -5.77
CA GLY A 325 -10.78 -26.67 -6.53
C GLY A 325 -10.39 -25.28 -6.04
N VAL A 326 -9.56 -25.17 -4.99
CA VAL A 326 -9.18 -23.89 -4.38
C VAL A 326 -7.71 -23.56 -4.62
N SER A 327 -7.40 -22.26 -4.67
CA SER A 327 -6.04 -21.76 -4.82
C SER A 327 -5.79 -20.66 -3.79
N PRO A 328 -5.42 -21.03 -2.55
CA PRO A 328 -5.24 -20.06 -1.47
C PRO A 328 -3.96 -19.26 -1.66
N GLY A 329 -3.94 -18.08 -1.05
CA GLY A 329 -2.73 -17.36 -0.71
C GLY A 329 -2.12 -17.92 0.58
N LEU A 330 -0.79 -17.97 0.65
CA LEU A 330 -0.04 -18.49 1.79
C LEU A 330 1.10 -17.53 2.13
N PHE A 331 1.38 -17.36 3.41
CA PHE A 331 2.61 -16.70 3.83
C PHE A 331 3.25 -17.38 5.03
N ALA A 332 4.55 -17.19 5.16
CA ALA A 332 5.34 -17.61 6.29
C ALA A 332 6.33 -16.50 6.67
N GLN A 333 6.50 -16.24 7.96
CA GLN A 333 7.46 -15.28 8.47
C GLN A 333 8.29 -15.90 9.59
N ALA A 334 9.61 -15.81 9.48
CA ALA A 334 10.51 -16.15 10.58
C ALA A 334 10.59 -14.95 11.53
N LEU A 335 10.27 -15.16 12.81
CA LEU A 335 10.18 -14.08 13.79
C LEU A 335 11.54 -13.81 14.47
N ARG A 336 11.84 -12.55 14.78
CA ARG A 336 13.12 -12.18 15.44
C ARG A 336 13.27 -12.77 16.83
N GLY A 337 12.17 -12.96 17.54
CA GLY A 337 12.15 -13.60 18.86
C GLY A 337 12.18 -15.12 18.84
N GLY A 338 12.38 -15.74 17.67
CA GLY A 338 12.21 -17.18 17.46
C GLY A 338 10.77 -17.53 17.07
N GLY A 339 10.62 -18.71 16.47
CA GLY A 339 9.34 -19.21 15.97
C GLY A 339 8.98 -18.76 14.55
N VAL A 340 7.80 -19.15 14.12
CA VAL A 340 7.28 -18.93 12.76
C VAL A 340 5.83 -18.47 12.84
N ARG A 341 5.51 -17.42 12.07
CA ARG A 341 4.13 -17.03 11.78
C ARG A 341 3.73 -17.59 10.41
N LEU A 342 2.57 -18.22 10.34
CA LEU A 342 1.99 -18.78 9.13
C LEU A 342 0.62 -18.15 8.91
N GLY A 343 0.23 -17.99 7.66
CA GLY A 343 -1.16 -17.62 7.37
C GLY A 343 -1.62 -18.09 6.01
N LEU A 344 -2.95 -18.14 5.90
CA LEU A 344 -3.69 -18.53 4.72
C LEU A 344 -4.65 -17.41 4.39
N ALA A 345 -4.51 -16.84 3.20
CA ALA A 345 -5.38 -15.82 2.65
C ALA A 345 -6.31 -16.41 1.59
N ALA A 346 -7.56 -15.95 1.61
CA ALA A 346 -8.53 -16.29 0.58
C ALA A 346 -8.63 -15.13 -0.42
N PRO A 347 -8.94 -15.40 -1.70
CA PRO A 347 -9.14 -14.36 -2.72
C PRO A 347 -10.14 -13.25 -2.35
N LEU A 348 -11.03 -13.54 -1.39
CA LEU A 348 -12.12 -12.64 -0.97
C LEU A 348 -11.72 -11.63 0.11
N GLY A 349 -10.53 -11.68 0.71
CA GLY A 349 -10.22 -10.76 1.80
C GLY A 349 -9.12 -11.20 2.77
N VAL A 350 -9.28 -10.70 4.01
CA VAL A 350 -8.38 -10.96 5.13
C VAL A 350 -8.38 -12.44 5.48
N GLY A 351 -7.18 -13.02 5.49
CA GLY A 351 -6.91 -14.40 5.84
C GLY A 351 -6.87 -14.67 7.34
N ILE A 352 -6.43 -15.88 7.68
CA ILE A 352 -6.23 -16.34 9.06
C ILE A 352 -4.73 -16.55 9.25
N ALA A 353 -4.20 -16.05 10.37
CA ALA A 353 -2.82 -16.24 10.78
C ALA A 353 -2.73 -16.98 12.11
N THR A 354 -1.60 -17.63 12.32
CA THR A 354 -1.18 -18.15 13.62
C THR A 354 0.33 -18.02 13.72
N ALA A 355 0.85 -17.83 14.93
CA ALA A 355 2.29 -17.97 15.15
C ALA A 355 2.59 -19.01 16.22
N ALA A 356 3.51 -19.91 15.88
CA ALA A 356 4.11 -20.91 16.73
C ALA A 356 5.46 -20.41 17.24
N ARG A 357 5.78 -20.72 18.50
CA ARG A 357 7.09 -20.44 19.10
C ARG A 357 8.04 -21.59 18.87
#